data_AF-A0A350FXJ5-F1
#
_entry.id   AF-A0A350FXJ5-F1
#
_cell.length_a   1.000
_cell.length_b   1.000
_cell.length_c   1.000
_cell.angle_alpha   90.00
_cell.angle_beta   90.00
_cell.angle_gamma   90.00
#
_symmetry.space_group_name_H-M   'P 1'
#
loop_
_entity.id
_entity.type
_entity.pdbx_description
1 polymer ?
#
loop_
_entity_poly.entity_id
_entity_poly.type
_entity_poly.pdbx_seq_one_letter_code
_entity_poly.pdbx_strand_id
1 'polypeptide(L)'
;MADALLSQGNRVGLLVYATFLGWTFPGYGKVQRERILHSLAHAKPGSSEVFSDFEYLPTRLFPPESQIVVVSPLTDDDLTPLVQLRAQGYQVLVVSPD
;
A
#
# COMPACT_ATOMS: atom_id res chain seq x y z
N MET A 1 -10.06 5.74 -4.77
CA MET A 1 -9.58 4.49 -5.41
C MET A 1 -10.02 3.23 -4.68
N ALA A 2 -9.71 3.03 -3.40
CA ALA A 2 -10.06 1.79 -2.68
C ALA A 2 -11.56 1.43 -2.76
N ASP A 3 -12.46 2.42 -2.65
CA ASP A 3 -13.90 2.22 -2.74
C ASP A 3 -14.35 1.67 -4.12
N ALA A 4 -13.75 2.16 -5.20
CA ALA A 4 -14.03 1.70 -6.56
C ALA A 4 -13.52 0.27 -6.79
N LEU A 5 -12.35 -0.07 -6.25
CA LEU A 5 -11.81 -1.44 -6.35
C LEU A 5 -12.70 -2.43 -5.58
N LEU A 6 -13.15 -2.07 -4.38
CA LEU A 6 -14.06 -2.88 -3.58
C LEU A 6 -15.44 -3.04 -4.23
N SER A 7 -15.99 -1.98 -4.84
CA SER A 7 -17.30 -2.03 -5.50
C SER A 7 -17.30 -2.92 -6.75
N GLN A 8 -16.14 -3.07 -7.40
CA GLN A 8 -15.90 -4.02 -8.49
C GLN A 8 -15.69 -5.47 -8.02
N GLY A 9 -15.70 -5.73 -6.70
CA GLY A 9 -15.55 -7.07 -6.14
C GLY A 9 -14.11 -7.52 -5.89
N ASN A 10 -13.13 -6.63 -6.01
CA ASN A 10 -11.73 -6.96 -5.74
C ASN A 10 -11.48 -7.16 -4.24
N ARG A 11 -10.52 -8.03 -3.91
CA ARG A 11 -9.94 -8.08 -2.56
C ARG A 11 -8.91 -6.98 -2.41
N VAL A 12 -9.14 -6.06 -1.49
CA VAL A 12 -8.28 -4.89 -1.28
C VAL A 12 -7.69 -4.94 0.12
N GLY A 13 -6.36 -4.95 0.19
CA GLY A 13 -5.60 -4.71 1.42
C GLY A 13 -5.11 -3.26 1.48
N LEU A 14 -4.71 -2.81 2.66
CA LEU A 14 -4.08 -1.50 2.84
C LEU A 14 -2.84 -1.65 3.71
N LEU A 15 -1.71 -1.19 3.19
CA LEU A 15 -0.49 -1.00 3.95
C LEU A 15 -0.27 0.50 4.14
N VAL A 16 -0.18 0.93 5.40
CA VAL A 16 0.18 2.30 5.75
C VAL A 16 1.64 2.31 6.18
N TYR A 17 2.45 3.08 5.45
CA TYR A 17 3.87 3.26 5.71
C TYR A 17 4.06 4.64 6.36
N ALA A 18 4.25 4.65 7.67
CA ALA A 18 4.45 5.85 8.49
C ALA A 18 5.39 5.51 9.66
N THR A 19 5.28 6.21 10.80
CA THR A 19 6.05 5.89 12.03
C THR A 19 5.88 4.44 12.49
N PHE A 20 4.76 3.79 12.14
CA PHE A 20 4.52 2.37 12.36
C PHE A 20 3.94 1.72 11.09
N LEU A 21 4.24 0.44 10.88
CA LEU A 21 3.66 -0.35 9.79
C LEU A 21 2.23 -0.77 10.15
N GLY A 22 1.24 -0.20 9.47
CA GLY A 22 -0.15 -0.58 9.63
C GLY A 22 -0.59 -1.51 8.50
N TRP A 23 -0.96 -2.76 8.79
CA TRP A 23 -1.47 -3.70 7.78
C TRP A 23 -2.94 -4.04 8.00
N THR A 24 -3.76 -3.70 7.01
CA THR A 24 -5.13 -4.19 6.88
C THR A 24 -5.15 -5.32 5.85
N PHE A 25 -5.34 -6.54 6.32
CA PHE A 25 -5.38 -7.74 5.47
C PHE A 25 -6.41 -7.62 4.34
N PRO A 26 -6.14 -8.19 3.14
CA PRO A 26 -7.05 -8.12 2.01
C PRO A 26 -8.41 -8.73 2.31
N GLY A 27 -9.46 -7.96 2.05
CA GLY A 27 -10.86 -8.37 2.20
C GLY A 27 -11.72 -7.71 1.13
N TYR A 28 -13.04 -7.89 1.21
CA TYR A 28 -13.98 -7.32 0.24
C TYR A 28 -15.26 -6.83 0.93
N GLY A 29 -16.09 -6.10 0.17
CA GLY A 29 -17.39 -5.64 0.61
C GLY A 29 -17.35 -4.52 1.68
N LYS A 30 -18.51 -4.26 2.28
CA LYS A 30 -18.72 -3.11 3.18
C LYS A 30 -17.86 -3.18 4.45
N VAL A 31 -17.68 -4.36 5.04
CA VAL A 31 -16.85 -4.51 6.24
C VAL A 31 -15.39 -4.16 5.94
N GLN A 32 -14.87 -4.56 4.79
CA GLN A 32 -13.51 -4.22 4.41
C GLN A 32 -13.35 -2.71 4.14
N ARG A 33 -14.34 -2.10 3.49
CA ARG A 33 -14.38 -0.66 3.28
C ARG A 33 -14.24 0.11 4.60
N GLU A 34 -15.02 -0.26 5.60
CA GLU A 34 -14.95 0.38 6.93
C GLU A 34 -13.60 0.15 7.62
N ARG A 35 -12.99 -1.04 7.49
CA ARG A 35 -11.64 -1.29 8.02
C ARG A 35 -10.58 -0.39 7.38
N ILE A 36 -10.65 -0.23 6.06
CA ILE A 36 -9.74 0.64 5.31
C ILE A 36 -9.93 2.11 5.73
N LEU A 37 -11.18 2.59 5.81
CA LEU A 37 -11.48 3.95 6.26
C LEU A 37 -11.00 4.19 7.70
N HIS A 38 -11.24 3.24 8.60
CA HIS A 38 -10.76 3.30 9.98
C HIS A 38 -9.23 3.36 10.02
N SER A 39 -8.53 2.52 9.26
CA SER A 39 -7.06 2.54 9.19
C SER A 39 -6.52 3.87 8.67
N LEU A 40 -7.14 4.44 7.62
CA LEU A 40 -6.74 5.75 7.07
C LEU A 40 -7.04 6.90 8.03
N ALA A 41 -8.17 6.86 8.75
CA ALA A 41 -8.51 7.89 9.74
C ALA A 41 -7.51 7.96 10.91
N HIS A 42 -6.84 6.85 11.21
CA HIS A 42 -5.81 6.76 12.24
C HIS A 42 -4.39 6.90 11.69
N ALA A 43 -4.21 6.93 10.36
CA ALA A 43 -2.92 7.13 9.74
C ALA A 43 -2.43 8.54 10.03
N LYS A 44 -1.23 8.67 10.58
CA LYS A 44 -0.59 9.95 10.85
C LYS A 44 0.63 10.10 9.95
N PRO A 45 0.82 11.28 9.31
CA PRO A 45 2.08 11.59 8.67
C PRO A 45 3.19 11.50 9.70
N GLY A 46 4.25 10.76 9.39
CA GLY A 46 5.42 10.66 10.23
C GLY A 46 6.62 10.41 9.35
N SER A 47 7.67 11.20 9.53
CA SER A 47 8.99 10.92 8.98
C SER A 47 9.53 9.71 9.73
N SER A 48 9.47 8.55 9.11
CA SER A 48 10.19 7.41 9.63
C SER A 48 11.68 7.63 9.34
N GLU A 49 12.44 8.11 10.32
CA GLU A 49 13.92 7.99 10.31
C GLU A 49 14.37 6.52 10.52
N VAL A 50 13.44 5.61 10.83
CA VAL A 50 13.72 4.24 11.30
C VAL A 50 13.57 3.18 10.20
N PHE A 51 13.02 3.52 9.05
CA PHE A 51 12.74 2.56 7.99
C PHE A 51 13.26 3.09 6.65
N SER A 52 14.58 3.11 6.52
CA SER A 52 15.31 3.43 5.28
C SER A 52 15.01 2.47 4.13
N ASP A 53 14.36 1.35 4.41
CA ASP A 53 14.31 0.24 3.48
C ASP A 53 12.88 -0.23 3.33
N PHE A 54 12.15 0.43 2.44
CA PHE A 54 10.98 -0.12 1.76
C PHE A 54 11.37 -1.43 1.00
N GLU A 55 12.68 -1.78 0.94
CA GLU A 55 13.20 -3.13 0.65
C GLU A 55 12.70 -4.22 1.60
N TYR A 56 12.37 -3.91 2.86
CA TYR A 56 11.79 -4.87 3.81
C TYR A 56 10.27 -4.96 3.72
N LEU A 57 9.64 -4.39 2.68
CA LEU A 57 8.25 -4.72 2.38
C LEU A 57 8.14 -6.24 2.38
N PRO A 58 7.34 -6.84 3.28
CA PRO A 58 7.22 -8.28 3.28
C PRO A 58 6.37 -8.61 2.07
N THR A 59 6.99 -8.82 0.92
CA THR A 59 6.32 -9.04 -0.37
C THR A 59 5.43 -10.29 -0.33
N ARG A 60 5.65 -11.18 0.65
CA ARG A 60 4.72 -12.27 1.03
C ARG A 60 3.35 -11.80 1.54
N LEU A 61 3.18 -10.54 1.90
CA LEU A 61 1.88 -9.97 2.28
C LEU A 61 0.98 -9.75 1.05
N PHE A 62 1.59 -9.58 -0.12
CA PHE A 62 0.85 -9.35 -1.35
C PHE A 62 0.59 -10.70 -2.03
N PRO A 63 -0.67 -11.01 -2.38
CA PRO A 63 -0.96 -12.12 -3.27
C PRO A 63 -0.14 -11.97 -4.56
N PRO A 64 0.47 -13.05 -5.09
CA PRO A 64 1.23 -13.00 -6.34
C PRO A 64 0.43 -12.33 -7.46
N GLU A 65 1.11 -11.58 -8.33
CA GLU A 65 0.53 -10.89 -9.50
C GLU A 65 -0.57 -9.86 -9.17
N SER A 66 -0.70 -9.46 -7.90
CA SER A 66 -1.64 -8.42 -7.52
C SER A 66 -1.26 -7.04 -8.09
N GLN A 67 -2.27 -6.19 -8.24
CA GLN A 67 -2.08 -4.77 -8.50
C GLN A 67 -1.73 -4.07 -7.18
N ILE A 68 -0.57 -3.40 -7.16
CA ILE A 68 -0.10 -2.57 -6.06
C ILE A 68 -0.25 -1.10 -6.47
N VAL A 69 -1.04 -0.37 -5.69
CA VAL A 69 -1.16 1.08 -5.82
C VAL A 69 -0.33 1.73 -4.72
N VAL A 70 0.71 2.46 -5.11
CA VAL A 70 1.56 3.20 -4.20
C VAL A 70 1.16 4.68 -4.25
N VAL A 71 0.91 5.27 -3.09
CA VAL A 71 0.70 6.72 -2.96
C VAL A 71 1.92 7.28 -2.25
N SER A 72 2.75 8.03 -2.96
CA SER A 72 4.02 8.54 -2.44
C SER A 72 4.43 9.85 -3.12
N PRO A 73 5.12 10.78 -2.44
CA PRO A 73 5.73 11.95 -3.08
C PRO A 73 6.76 11.62 -4.17
N LEU A 74 7.17 10.35 -4.35
CA LEU A 74 8.16 9.93 -5.36
C LEU A 74 9.54 10.58 -5.13
N THR A 75 10.06 10.45 -3.90
CA THR A 75 11.45 10.81 -3.62
C THR A 75 12.41 9.73 -4.13
N ASP A 76 13.72 10.00 -4.12
CA ASP A 76 14.72 9.03 -4.61
C ASP A 76 14.64 7.68 -3.87
N ASP A 77 14.28 7.70 -2.58
CA ASP A 77 14.12 6.50 -1.74
C ASP A 77 12.97 5.59 -2.19
N ASP A 78 12.00 6.12 -2.95
CA ASP A 78 10.86 5.34 -3.45
C ASP A 78 11.21 4.49 -4.70
N LEU A 79 12.32 4.78 -5.40
CA LEU A 79 12.60 4.19 -6.70
C LEU A 79 12.98 2.71 -6.63
N THR A 80 13.99 2.36 -5.83
CA THR A 80 14.49 0.98 -5.69
C THR A 80 13.38 -0.02 -5.35
N PRO A 81 12.50 0.25 -4.37
CA PRO A 81 11.43 -0.67 -4.01
C PRO A 81 10.34 -0.81 -5.08
N LEU A 82 10.00 0.27 -5.78
CA LEU A 82 9.08 0.20 -6.92
C LEU A 82 9.61 -0.71 -8.04
N VAL A 83 10.91 -0.62 -8.32
CA VAL A 83 11.60 -1.49 -9.29
C VAL A 83 11.58 -2.94 -8.81
N GLN A 84 11.85 -3.20 -7.53
CA GLN A 84 11.79 -4.55 -6.96
C GLN A 84 10.39 -5.17 -7.06
N LEU A 85 9.34 -4.40 -6.76
CA LEU A 85 7.95 -4.87 -6.92
C LEU A 85 7.62 -5.22 -8.37
N ARG A 86 8.06 -4.39 -9.34
CA ARG A 86 7.90 -4.70 -10.76
C ARG A 86 8.68 -5.94 -11.19
N ALA A 87 9.91 -6.10 -10.71
CA ALA A 87 10.75 -7.27 -10.99
C ALA A 87 10.14 -8.58 -10.45
N GLN A 88 9.37 -8.51 -9.36
CA GLN A 88 8.64 -9.64 -8.78
C GLN A 88 7.32 -9.98 -9.51
N GLY A 89 6.98 -9.25 -10.58
CA GLY A 89 5.79 -9.50 -11.40
C GLY A 89 4.53 -8.77 -10.95
N TYR A 90 4.60 -7.91 -9.93
CA TYR A 90 3.44 -7.10 -9.53
C TYR A 90 3.13 -6.02 -10.57
N GLN A 91 1.84 -5.71 -10.73
CA GLN A 91 1.42 -4.54 -11.49
C GLN A 91 1.47 -3.33 -10.56
N VAL A 92 2.40 -2.40 -10.81
CA VAL A 92 2.59 -1.24 -9.93
C VAL A 92 2.02 0.01 -10.59
N LEU A 93 1.13 0.69 -9.87
CA LEU A 93 0.61 2.02 -10.21
C LEU A 93 1.06 2.99 -9.12
N VAL A 94 1.77 4.06 -9.49
CA VAL A 94 2.14 5.11 -8.54
C VAL A 94 1.25 6.32 -8.73
N VAL A 95 0.78 6.86 -7.62
CA VAL A 95 0.02 8.10 -7.53
C VAL A 95 0.85 9.06 -6.69
N SER A 96 1.40 10.08 -7.35
CA SER A 96 2.11 11.16 -6.67
C SER A 96 1.13 12.30 -6.41
N PRO A 97 0.97 12.75 -5.15
CA PRO A 97 0.22 13.96 -4.86
C PRO A 97 1.07 15.20 -5.21
N ASP A 98 0.52 16.10 -6.02
CA ASP A 98 1.06 17.45 -6.27
C ASP A 98 0.95 18.36 -5.03
#